data_AF-A0A103R5W5-F1
#
_entry.id   AF-A0A103R5W5-F1
#
_cell.length_a   1.000
_cell.length_b   1.000
_cell.length_c   1.000
_cell.angle_alpha   90.00
_cell.angle_beta   90.00
_cell.angle_gamma   90.00
#
_symmetry.space_group_name_H-M   'P 1'
#
loop_
_entity.id
_entity.type
_entity.pdbx_description
1 polymer ?
#
loop_
_entity_poly.entity_id
_entity_poly.type
_entity_poly.pdbx_seq_one_letter_code
_entity_poly.pdbx_strand_id
1 'polypeptide(L)'
;MRNLLIGTVLEAGTTIEAHDARTLAELLFAAGVRHGRVSMPDWREGSTAPATGDKIALNFRLNQLGQAAERLAAPRAVRVIEHEGRPYYVRLADVPQPWRDQFRAALRGSGCPVIAGEGECAYASDWSDWLRGSFPRW
;
A
#
# COMPACT_ATOMS: atom_id res chain seq x y z
N MET A 1 -15.89 -20.09 -14.35
CA MET A 1 -15.15 -20.42 -13.11
C MET A 1 -13.98 -19.46 -13.02
N ARG A 2 -13.85 -18.64 -11.97
CA ARG A 2 -12.66 -17.80 -11.76
C ARG A 2 -11.56 -18.66 -11.15
N ASN A 3 -10.40 -18.73 -11.79
CA ASN A 3 -9.26 -19.52 -11.32
C ASN A 3 -8.77 -19.00 -9.96
N LEU A 4 -8.52 -19.91 -9.01
CA LEU A 4 -7.86 -19.58 -7.76
C LEU A 4 -6.38 -19.29 -8.02
N LEU A 5 -5.87 -18.21 -7.43
CA LEU A 5 -4.45 -17.89 -7.39
C LEU A 5 -3.84 -18.54 -6.15
N ILE A 6 -2.71 -19.21 -6.34
CA ILE A 6 -2.01 -19.96 -5.30
C ILE A 6 -0.62 -19.36 -5.10
N GLY A 7 -0.29 -18.98 -3.86
CA GLY A 7 1.02 -18.48 -3.48
C GLY A 7 1.61 -19.30 -2.33
N THR A 8 2.88 -19.69 -2.43
CA THR A 8 3.57 -20.48 -1.40
C THR A 8 4.56 -19.61 -0.63
N VAL A 9 4.49 -19.67 0.69
CA VAL A 9 5.46 -19.05 1.61
C VAL A 9 6.68 -19.95 1.68
N LEU A 10 7.78 -19.54 1.04
CA LEU A 10 9.01 -20.35 0.93
C LEU A 10 9.59 -20.80 2.27
N GLU A 11 9.53 -19.97 3.31
CA GLU A 11 10.09 -20.30 4.62
C GLU A 11 9.25 -21.32 5.40
N ALA A 12 7.92 -21.31 5.21
CA ALA A 12 7.00 -22.15 5.98
C ALA A 12 6.46 -23.35 5.16
N GLY A 13 6.73 -23.40 3.86
CA GLY A 13 6.11 -24.34 2.92
C GLY A 13 4.59 -24.23 2.86
N THR A 14 4.00 -23.17 3.43
CA THR A 14 2.55 -23.00 3.54
C THR A 14 2.01 -22.39 2.26
N THR A 15 0.92 -22.98 1.76
CA THR A 15 0.26 -22.53 0.54
C THR A 15 -1.00 -21.74 0.89
N ILE A 16 -1.13 -20.55 0.30
CA ILE A 16 -2.26 -19.64 0.49
C ILE A 16 -2.97 -19.49 -0.85
N GLU A 17 -4.30 -19.60 -0.84
CA GLU A 17 -5.14 -19.48 -2.02
C GLU A 17 -6.05 -18.25 -1.91
N ALA A 18 -6.23 -17.51 -3.00
CA ALA A 18 -7.18 -16.41 -3.07
C ALA A 18 -7.76 -16.24 -4.48
N HIS A 19 -8.89 -15.54 -4.58
CA HIS A 19 -9.61 -15.34 -5.84
C HIS A 19 -9.07 -14.19 -6.71
N ASP A 20 -8.17 -13.36 -6.16
CA ASP A 20 -7.57 -12.22 -6.86
C ASP A 20 -6.18 -11.89 -6.29
N ALA A 21 -5.37 -11.21 -7.10
CA ALA A 21 -3.97 -10.92 -6.81
C ALA A 21 -3.76 -9.99 -5.60
N ARG A 22 -4.74 -9.11 -5.33
CA ARG A 22 -4.66 -8.16 -4.22
C ARG A 22 -4.88 -8.88 -2.90
N THR A 23 -5.93 -9.70 -2.82
CA THR A 23 -6.22 -10.53 -1.64
C THR A 23 -5.06 -11.49 -1.35
N LEU A 24 -4.50 -12.13 -2.39
CA LEU A 24 -3.34 -13.00 -2.21
C LEU A 24 -2.11 -12.25 -1.67
N ALA A 25 -1.83 -11.05 -2.19
CA ALA A 25 -0.71 -10.23 -1.72
C ALA A 25 -0.87 -9.80 -0.25
N GLU A 26 -2.08 -9.44 0.17
CA GLU A 26 -2.37 -9.06 1.56
C GLU A 26 -2.15 -10.23 2.53
N LEU A 27 -2.61 -11.43 2.16
CA LEU A 27 -2.42 -12.65 2.96
C LEU A 27 -0.94 -13.06 3.04
N LEU A 28 -0.22 -13.03 1.91
CA LEU A 28 1.22 -13.33 1.88
C LEU A 28 2.02 -12.34 2.73
N PHE A 29 1.68 -11.05 2.68
CA PHE A 29 2.35 -10.04 3.47
C PHE A 29 2.11 -10.20 4.97
N ALA A 30 0.88 -10.55 5.37
CA ALA A 30 0.53 -10.89 6.75
C ALA A 30 1.28 -12.13 7.26
N ALA A 31 1.55 -13.10 6.38
CA ALA A 31 2.40 -14.26 6.66
C ALA A 31 3.91 -13.95 6.68
N GLY A 32 4.30 -12.68 6.58
CA GLY A 32 5.71 -12.25 6.65
C GLY A 32 6.45 -12.25 5.31
N VAL A 33 5.78 -12.63 4.21
CA VAL A 33 6.40 -12.59 2.89
C VAL A 33 6.59 -11.13 2.45
N ARG A 34 7.76 -10.84 1.89
CA ARG A 34 8.13 -9.53 1.34
C ARG A 34 8.41 -9.67 -0.15
N HIS A 35 8.52 -8.53 -0.83
CA HIS A 35 8.84 -8.51 -2.26
C HIS A 35 10.11 -9.34 -2.56
N GLY A 36 10.18 -10.03 -3.70
CA GLY A 36 11.35 -10.81 -4.11
C GLY A 36 11.59 -12.13 -3.36
N ARG A 37 10.77 -12.46 -2.34
CA ARG A 37 10.78 -13.77 -1.65
C ARG A 37 9.56 -14.65 -1.99
N VAL A 38 8.78 -14.27 -2.99
CA VAL A 38 7.67 -15.09 -3.48
C VAL A 38 8.20 -16.02 -4.56
N SER A 39 8.35 -17.31 -4.23
CA SER A 39 8.35 -18.33 -5.28
C SER A 39 6.90 -18.60 -5.61
N MET A 40 6.43 -18.09 -6.74
CA MET A 40 5.23 -18.64 -7.33
C MET A 40 5.56 -20.03 -7.84
N PRO A 41 4.68 -21.04 -7.66
CA PRO A 41 4.89 -22.32 -8.30
C PRO A 41 5.11 -22.07 -9.79
N ASP A 42 6.17 -22.66 -10.33
CA ASP A 42 6.55 -22.51 -11.74
C ASP A 42 5.33 -22.94 -12.57
N TRP A 43 4.67 -21.95 -13.16
CA TRP A 43 3.46 -22.16 -13.95
C TRP A 43 3.89 -22.93 -15.20
N ARG A 44 3.81 -24.26 -15.13
CA ARG A 44 4.29 -25.16 -16.20
C ARG A 44 3.77 -24.69 -17.55
N GLU A 45 4.70 -24.65 -18.50
CA GLU A 45 4.47 -24.54 -19.93
C GLU A 45 3.29 -25.45 -20.33
N GLY A 46 2.22 -24.84 -20.84
CA GLY A 46 1.02 -25.56 -21.30
C GLY A 46 -0.29 -25.27 -20.55
N SER A 47 -0.27 -24.52 -19.45
CA SER A 47 -1.51 -23.96 -18.85
C SER A 47 -1.62 -22.49 -19.20
N THR A 48 -2.76 -22.09 -19.78
CA THR A 48 -3.06 -20.70 -20.16
C THR A 48 -2.70 -19.75 -19.01
N ALA A 49 -1.69 -18.89 -19.23
CA ALA A 49 -1.34 -17.86 -18.27
C ALA A 49 -2.63 -17.09 -17.90
N PRO A 50 -3.02 -17.00 -16.61
CA PRO A 50 -4.03 -16.05 -16.22
C PRO A 50 -3.56 -14.68 -16.69
N ALA A 51 -4.50 -13.86 -17.18
CA ALA A 51 -4.25 -12.58 -17.84
C ALA A 51 -3.02 -11.89 -17.25
N THR A 52 -2.05 -11.58 -18.11
CA THR A 52 -0.68 -11.09 -17.87
C THR A 52 -0.51 -10.06 -16.73
N GLY A 53 -1.59 -9.44 -16.26
CA GLY A 53 -1.65 -8.53 -15.14
C GLY A 53 -1.60 -9.14 -13.72
N ASP A 54 -2.01 -10.38 -13.46
CA ASP A 54 -2.18 -10.86 -12.06
C ASP A 54 -0.86 -10.96 -11.29
N LYS A 55 0.19 -11.51 -11.92
CA LYS A 55 1.53 -11.57 -11.33
C LYS A 55 2.12 -10.17 -11.13
N ILE A 56 1.84 -9.25 -12.05
CA ILE A 56 2.27 -7.86 -11.96
C ILE A 56 1.53 -7.16 -10.81
N ALA A 57 0.21 -7.33 -10.71
CA ALA A 57 -0.63 -6.77 -9.66
C ALA A 57 -0.26 -7.28 -8.27
N LEU A 58 0.04 -8.58 -8.14
CA LEU A 58 0.50 -9.18 -6.88
C LEU A 58 1.83 -8.59 -6.42
N ASN A 59 2.84 -8.55 -7.32
CA ASN A 59 4.15 -8.01 -6.98
C ASN A 59 4.09 -6.51 -6.70
N PHE A 60 3.31 -5.78 -7.48
CA PHE A 60 3.07 -4.36 -7.25
C PHE A 60 2.42 -4.12 -5.89
N ARG A 61 1.41 -4.92 -5.51
CA ARG A 61 0.75 -4.82 -4.21
C ARG A 61 1.66 -5.19 -3.05
N LEU A 62 2.47 -6.24 -3.16
CA LEU A 62 3.46 -6.60 -2.13
C LEU A 62 4.51 -5.50 -1.94
N ASN A 63 4.95 -4.85 -3.02
CA ASN A 63 5.86 -3.71 -2.94
C ASN A 63 5.18 -2.51 -2.25
N GLN A 64 3.93 -2.20 -2.59
CA GLN A 64 3.15 -1.17 -1.90
C GLN A 64 3.03 -1.45 -0.39
N LEU A 65 2.75 -2.70 0.01
CA LEU A 65 2.64 -3.10 1.41
C LEU A 65 3.98 -2.99 2.15
N GLY A 66 5.09 -3.35 1.49
CA GLY A 66 6.45 -3.15 2.03
C GLY A 66 6.74 -1.68 2.30
N GLN A 67 6.50 -0.82 1.31
CA GLN A 67 6.66 0.63 1.45
C GLN A 67 5.71 1.22 2.51
N ALA A 68 4.48 0.71 2.60
CA ALA A 68 3.52 1.13 3.62
C ALA A 68 4.00 0.78 5.04
N ALA A 69 4.57 -0.42 5.24
CA ALA A 69 5.13 -0.81 6.53
C ALA A 69 6.35 0.04 6.91
N GLU A 70 7.21 0.38 5.96
CA GLU A 70 8.32 1.32 6.19
C GLU A 70 7.82 2.73 6.53
N ARG A 71 6.77 3.21 5.85
CA ARG A 71 6.10 4.49 6.15
C ARG A 71 5.40 4.50 7.51
N LEU A 72 4.82 3.38 7.94
CA LEU A 72 4.22 3.24 9.27
C LEU A 72 5.29 3.21 10.37
N ALA A 73 6.46 2.64 10.08
CA ALA A 73 7.61 2.68 10.99
C ALA A 73 8.26 4.08 11.06
N ALA A 74 7.95 4.97 10.12
CA ALA A 74 8.72 6.17 9.84
C ALA A 74 8.36 7.45 10.62
N PRO A 75 7.10 7.77 10.98
CA PRO A 75 6.94 8.83 11.99
C PRO A 75 5.75 8.69 12.95
N ARG A 76 6.08 8.60 14.24
CA ARG A 76 5.26 9.19 15.33
C ARG A 76 5.28 10.74 15.32
N ALA A 77 6.03 11.36 14.41
CA ALA A 77 6.36 12.79 14.44
C ALA A 77 5.39 13.69 13.66
N VAL A 78 4.60 13.16 12.73
CA VAL A 78 3.65 13.99 11.96
C VAL A 78 2.41 14.23 12.80
N ARG A 79 2.23 15.48 13.24
CA ARG A 79 1.05 15.87 14.03
C ARG A 79 -0.19 15.88 13.14
N VAL A 80 -1.18 15.07 13.52
CA VAL A 80 -2.53 15.23 13.00
C VAL A 80 -3.23 16.31 13.81
N ILE A 81 -3.73 17.33 13.12
CA ILE A 81 -4.37 18.48 13.75
C ILE A 81 -5.87 18.18 13.83
N GLU A 82 -6.43 18.35 15.02
CA GLU A 82 -7.84 18.14 15.29
C GLU A 82 -8.65 19.42 15.07
N HIS A 83 -9.88 19.25 14.60
CA HIS A 83 -10.89 20.29 14.53
C HIS A 83 -12.19 19.70 15.07
N GLU A 84 -12.84 20.40 16.01
CA GLU A 84 -14.07 19.92 16.67
C GLU A 84 -13.93 18.51 17.29
N GLY A 85 -12.75 18.19 17.84
CA GLY A 85 -12.46 16.89 18.45
C GLY A 85 -12.32 15.73 17.46
N ARG A 86 -12.15 16.02 16.16
CA ARG A 86 -11.91 15.01 15.12
C ARG A 86 -10.61 15.30 14.36
N PRO A 87 -9.85 14.26 13.97
CA PRO A 87 -8.72 14.41 13.06
C PRO A 87 -9.14 15.14 11.78
N TYR A 88 -8.50 16.27 11.47
CA TYR A 88 -8.90 17.11 10.35
C TYR A 88 -7.86 17.15 9.23
N TYR A 89 -6.64 17.60 9.52
CA TYR A 89 -5.59 17.72 8.52
C TYR A 89 -4.19 17.46 9.07
N VAL A 90 -3.25 17.27 8.15
CA VAL A 90 -1.80 17.27 8.40
C VAL A 90 -1.15 18.35 7.56
N ARG A 91 -0.08 18.97 8.07
CA ARG A 91 0.75 19.89 7.30
C ARG A 91 1.81 19.11 6.55
N LEU A 92 1.96 19.33 5.25
CA LEU A 92 3.02 18.67 4.46
C LEU A 92 4.41 19.09 4.96
N ALA A 93 4.55 20.31 5.49
CA ALA A 93 5.79 20.80 6.07
C ALA A 93 6.26 20.01 7.30
N ASP A 94 5.34 19.31 7.99
CA ASP A 94 5.66 18.49 9.16
C ASP A 94 6.01 17.04 8.77
N VAL A 95 5.72 16.64 7.53
CA VAL A 95 6.07 15.32 7.01
C VAL A 95 7.59 15.28 6.76
N PRO A 96 8.34 14.33 7.34
CA PRO A 96 9.77 14.22 7.08
C PRO A 96 10.04 13.78 5.63
N GLN A 97 11.23 14.12 5.12
CA GLN A 97 11.71 13.49 3.89
C GLN A 97 12.17 12.05 4.16
N PRO A 98 12.06 11.12 3.19
CA PRO A 98 11.56 11.32 1.82
C PRO A 98 10.03 11.23 1.67
N TRP A 99 9.30 11.01 2.76
CA TRP A 99 7.87 10.73 2.74
C TRP A 99 7.03 11.92 2.27
N ARG A 100 7.49 13.14 2.52
CA ARG A 100 6.84 14.37 2.05
C ARG A 100 6.70 14.39 0.54
N ASP A 101 7.78 14.11 -0.19
CA ASP A 101 7.76 14.16 -1.66
C ASP A 101 6.90 13.04 -2.24
N GLN A 102 6.96 11.84 -1.65
CA GLN A 102 6.13 10.71 -2.07
C GLN A 102 4.63 10.98 -1.81
N PHE A 103 4.30 11.54 -0.65
CA PHE A 103 2.91 11.86 -0.31
C PHE A 103 2.38 13.04 -1.15
N ARG A 104 3.18 14.08 -1.35
CA ARG A 104 2.84 15.19 -2.27
C ARG A 104 2.59 14.69 -3.69
N ALA A 105 3.39 13.74 -4.19
CA ALA A 105 3.15 13.12 -5.48
C ALA A 105 1.82 12.34 -5.51
N ALA A 106 1.51 11.61 -4.44
CA ALA A 106 0.26 10.87 -4.29
C ALA A 106 -0.99 11.77 -4.23
N LEU A 107 -0.85 12.99 -3.69
CA LEU A 107 -1.92 13.98 -3.59
C LEU A 107 -2.28 14.65 -4.92
N ARG A 108 -1.53 14.42 -6.00
CA ARG A 108 -1.82 15.03 -7.30
C ARG A 108 -3.23 14.63 -7.76
N GLY A 109 -4.11 15.63 -7.92
CA GLY A 109 -5.51 15.43 -8.30
C GLY A 109 -6.47 15.23 -7.12
N SER A 110 -5.97 15.15 -5.88
CA SER A 110 -6.82 15.13 -4.68
C SER A 110 -7.24 16.54 -4.25
N GLY A 111 -8.42 16.66 -3.65
CA GLY A 111 -8.84 17.89 -2.99
C GLY A 111 -8.08 18.09 -1.68
N CYS A 112 -7.35 19.19 -1.54
CA CYS A 112 -6.59 19.51 -0.33
C CYS A 112 -7.24 20.68 0.44
N PRO A 113 -7.31 20.63 1.78
CA PRO A 113 -7.83 21.74 2.57
C PRO A 113 -6.89 22.95 2.50
N VAL A 114 -7.46 24.14 2.32
CA VAL A 114 -6.72 25.40 2.37
C VAL A 114 -6.94 26.02 3.75
N ILE A 115 -5.91 25.93 4.60
CA ILE A 115 -5.95 26.49 5.96
C ILE A 115 -5.06 27.74 6.00
N ALA A 116 -5.65 28.87 6.41
CA ALA A 116 -4.96 30.15 6.44
C ALA A 116 -3.71 30.08 7.34
N GLY A 117 -2.55 30.46 6.80
CA GLY A 117 -1.29 30.50 7.53
C GLY A 117 -0.53 29.16 7.64
N GLU A 118 -1.13 28.05 7.21
CA GLU A 118 -0.56 26.70 7.43
C GLU A 118 0.18 26.11 6.22
N GLY A 119 0.15 26.81 5.09
CA GLY A 119 0.74 26.34 3.85
C GLY A 119 0.03 25.10 3.29
N GLU A 120 0.79 24.21 2.65
CA GLU A 120 0.23 22.99 2.05
C GLU A 120 -0.21 21.98 3.12
N CYS A 121 -1.50 21.64 3.07
CA CYS A 121 -2.14 20.70 3.98
C CYS A 121 -2.80 19.56 3.19
N ALA A 122 -2.99 18.42 3.84
CA ALA A 122 -3.77 17.30 3.34
C ALA A 122 -4.77 16.84 4.39
N TYR A 123 -5.89 16.26 3.97
CA TYR A 123 -6.85 15.69 4.91
C TYR A 123 -6.19 14.57 5.73
N ALA A 124 -6.56 14.50 7.01
CA ALA A 124 -6.06 13.46 7.91
C ALA A 124 -6.43 12.05 7.41
N SER A 125 -7.56 11.90 6.72
CA SER A 125 -7.97 10.66 6.07
C SER A 125 -7.03 10.24 4.94
N ASP A 126 -6.63 11.16 4.07
CA ASP A 126 -5.74 10.86 2.94
C ASP A 126 -4.35 10.47 3.44
N TRP A 127 -3.87 11.14 4.48
CA TRP A 127 -2.65 10.76 5.19
C TRP A 127 -2.74 9.34 5.76
N SER A 128 -3.86 9.03 6.43
CA SER A 128 -4.10 7.71 7.02
C SER A 128 -4.19 6.60 5.97
N ASP A 129 -4.87 6.86 4.85
CA ASP A 129 -4.98 5.92 3.74
C ASP A 129 -3.63 5.73 3.02
N TRP A 130 -2.83 6.79 2.87
CA TRP A 130 -1.52 6.70 2.27
C TRP A 130 -0.54 5.87 3.11
N LEU A 131 -0.57 6.05 4.43
CA LEU A 131 0.20 5.21 5.36
C LEU A 131 -0.20 3.73 5.29
N ARG A 132 -1.49 3.44 5.07
CA ARG A 132 -2.00 2.06 4.89
C ARG A 132 -1.81 1.51 3.47
N GLY A 133 -1.29 2.31 2.55
CA GLY A 133 -1.14 1.94 1.14
C GLY A 133 -2.47 1.77 0.40
N SER A 134 -3.54 2.44 0.84
CA SER A 134 -4.83 2.52 0.13
C SER A 134 -5.01 3.84 -0.65
N PHE A 135 -4.02 4.73 -0.62
CA PHE A 135 -3.97 5.98 -1.37
C PHE A 135 -2.65 6.11 -2.17
N PRO A 136 -2.66 6.63 -3.42
CA PRO A 136 -3.80 7.23 -4.12
C PRO A 136 -4.84 6.19 -4.55
N ARG A 137 -6.09 6.62 -4.69
CA ARG A 137 -7.20 5.79 -5.17
C ARG A 137 -7.20 5.83 -6.70
N TRP A 138 -6.54 4.86 -7.33
CA TRP A 138 -6.55 4.66 -8.79
C TRP A 138 -7.58 3.60 -9.16
#